data_AF-A0A7J3TXW3-F1
#
_entry.id   AF-A0A7J3TXW3-F1
#
_cell.length_a   1.000
_cell.length_b   1.000
_cell.length_c   1.000
_cell.angle_alpha   90.00
_cell.angle_beta   90.00
_cell.angle_gamma   90.00
#
_symmetry.space_group_name_H-M   'P 1'
#
loop_
_entity.id
_entity.type
_entity.pdbx_description
1 polymer ?
#
loop_
_entity_poly.entity_id
_entity_poly.type
_entity_poly.pdbx_seq_one_letter_code
_entity_poly.pdbx_strand_id
1 'polypeptide(L)'
;MKYGIWTDFYGDLDLVTALSRLSSHGFKYVEYSFEHILAVEREGFEYAFKNIVEAAASLGVVALQMHGPSLEWTETYSIVCRDETIRRL
;
A
#
# COMPACT_ATOMS: atom_id res chain seq x y z
N MET A 1 0.19 14.87 18.43
CA MET A 1 0.82 15.06 17.10
C MET A 1 0.75 13.74 16.36
N LYS A 2 0.36 13.73 15.08
CA LYS A 2 0.23 12.50 14.29
C LYS A 2 1.48 12.33 13.42
N TYR A 3 2.22 11.24 13.60
CA TYR A 3 3.40 10.92 12.79
C TYR A 3 3.04 9.77 11.84
N GLY A 4 3.35 9.98 10.56
CA GLY A 4 3.19 8.96 9.52
C GLY A 4 4.54 8.38 9.11
N ILE A 5 4.49 7.23 8.44
CA ILE A 5 5.68 6.61 7.86
C ILE A 5 5.35 5.98 6.50
N TRP A 6 6.28 6.12 5.57
CA TRP A 6 6.22 5.51 4.25
C TRP A 6 6.87 4.12 4.29
N THR A 7 6.32 3.17 3.55
CA THR A 7 6.70 1.74 3.56
C THR A 7 7.89 1.39 2.65
N ASP A 8 8.64 2.35 2.10
CA ASP A 8 9.75 2.09 1.14
C ASP A 8 10.76 1.04 1.62
N PHE A 9 11.15 1.12 2.89
CA PHE A 9 12.08 0.18 3.52
C PHE A 9 11.49 -1.24 3.70
N TYR A 10 10.25 -1.46 3.26
CA TYR A 10 9.54 -2.74 3.20
C TYR A 10 8.91 -3.00 1.83
N GLY A 11 9.31 -2.32 0.76
CA GLY A 11 8.70 -2.45 -0.58
C GLY A 11 8.79 -3.85 -1.21
N ASP A 12 9.66 -4.70 -0.66
CA ASP A 12 9.87 -6.11 -1.00
C ASP A 12 9.02 -7.08 -0.15
N LEU A 13 8.27 -6.59 0.84
CA LEU A 13 7.32 -7.37 1.63
C LEU A 13 5.90 -7.23 1.07
N ASP A 14 5.03 -8.18 1.38
CA ASP A 14 3.60 -7.97 1.21
C ASP A 14 3.11 -6.86 2.16
N LEU A 15 2.11 -6.10 1.72
CA LEU A 15 1.65 -4.92 2.45
C LEU A 15 1.11 -5.27 3.85
N VAL A 16 0.49 -6.42 4.03
CA VAL A 16 -0.04 -6.84 5.33
C VAL A 16 1.11 -7.06 6.33
N THR A 17 2.18 -7.71 5.90
CA THR A 17 3.40 -7.87 6.70
C THR A 17 4.05 -6.52 7.02
N ALA A 18 4.14 -5.61 6.05
CA ALA A 18 4.68 -4.27 6.26
C ALA A 18 3.85 -3.48 7.31
N LEU A 19 2.52 -3.50 7.19
CA LEU A 19 1.60 -2.86 8.14
C LEU A 19 1.73 -3.43 9.55
N SER A 20 1.85 -4.75 9.67
CA SER A 20 2.03 -5.44 10.95
C SER A 20 3.31 -4.98 11.66
N ARG A 21 4.45 -4.96 10.94
CA ARG A 21 5.73 -4.49 11.48
C ARG A 21 5.67 -3.03 11.91
N LEU A 22 5.11 -2.16 11.08
CA LEU A 22 4.97 -0.75 11.39
C LEU A 22 4.07 -0.50 12.60
N SER A 23 2.97 -1.24 12.73
CA SER A 23 2.09 -1.16 13.91
C SER A 23 2.83 -1.58 15.18
N SER A 24 3.70 -2.60 15.11
CA SER A 24 4.53 -3.04 16.25
C SER A 24 5.54 -1.99 16.72
N HIS A 25 5.95 -1.08 15.83
CA HIS A 25 6.79 0.08 16.14
C HIS A 25 5.99 1.32 16.59
N GLY A 26 4.67 1.21 16.69
CA GLY A 26 3.79 2.29 17.15
C GLY A 26 3.31 3.23 16.05
N PHE A 27 3.62 2.95 14.77
CA PHE A 27 3.08 3.74 13.67
C PHE A 27 1.62 3.40 13.42
N LYS A 28 0.79 4.43 13.29
CA LYS A 28 -0.65 4.33 13.05
C LYS A 28 -1.11 4.98 11.77
N TYR A 29 -0.24 5.77 11.14
CA TYR A 29 -0.48 6.44 9.87
C TYR A 29 0.56 5.93 8.89
N VAL A 30 0.15 5.20 7.87
CA VAL A 30 1.05 4.54 6.93
C VAL A 30 0.74 4.98 5.51
N GLU A 31 1.80 5.33 4.78
CA GLU A 31 1.78 5.56 3.34
C GLU A 31 2.35 4.31 2.66
N TYR A 32 1.57 3.67 1.78
CA TYR A 32 1.98 2.43 1.12
C TYR A 32 2.60 2.70 -0.24
N SER A 33 3.69 2.00 -0.60
CA SER A 33 4.34 2.18 -1.91
C SER A 33 3.56 1.54 -3.06
N PHE A 34 3.73 2.07 -4.28
CA PHE A 34 3.15 1.53 -5.52
C PHE A 34 3.54 0.06 -5.77
N GLU A 35 4.73 -0.34 -5.36
CA GLU A 35 5.27 -1.70 -5.48
C GLU A 35 4.37 -2.73 -4.76
N HIS A 36 3.76 -2.35 -3.64
CA HIS A 36 2.77 -3.19 -2.95
C HIS A 36 1.52 -3.42 -3.78
N ILE A 37 1.09 -2.43 -4.59
CA ILE A 37 -0.05 -2.57 -5.49
C ILE A 37 0.29 -3.48 -6.66
N LEU A 38 1.49 -3.35 -7.25
CA LEU A 38 1.95 -4.26 -8.29
C LEU A 38 2.00 -5.72 -7.83
N ALA A 39 2.39 -5.96 -6.58
CA ALA A 39 2.36 -7.31 -5.99
C ALA A 39 0.92 -7.86 -5.91
N VAL A 40 -0.03 -7.01 -5.52
CA VAL A 40 -1.46 -7.32 -5.44
C VAL A 40 -2.09 -7.61 -6.80
N GLU A 41 -1.74 -6.89 -7.87
CA GLU A 41 -2.32 -7.09 -9.21
C GLU A 41 -2.09 -8.53 -9.72
N ARG A 42 -0.95 -9.14 -9.35
CA ARG A 42 -0.59 -10.49 -9.78
C ARG A 42 -1.46 -11.58 -9.13
N GLU A 43 -2.10 -11.29 -8.00
CA GLU A 43 -2.86 -12.25 -7.20
C GLU A 43 -4.38 -12.14 -7.37
N GLY A 44 -4.87 -11.07 -8.03
CA GLY A 44 -6.29 -10.79 -8.22
C GLY A 44 -6.76 -9.64 -7.33
N PHE A 45 -7.06 -8.51 -7.98
CA PHE A 45 -7.28 -7.19 -7.36
C PHE A 45 -8.25 -7.17 -6.17
N GLU A 46 -9.45 -7.70 -6.34
CA GLU A 46 -10.56 -7.41 -5.41
C GLU A 46 -10.39 -8.10 -4.05
N TYR A 47 -9.90 -9.34 -4.05
CA TYR A 47 -9.66 -10.09 -2.82
C TYR A 47 -8.47 -9.51 -2.03
N ALA A 48 -7.42 -9.12 -2.74
CA ALA A 48 -6.21 -8.61 -2.12
C ALA A 48 -6.41 -7.22 -1.49
N PHE A 49 -7.14 -6.30 -2.14
CA PHE A 49 -7.47 -5.00 -1.54
C PHE A 49 -8.35 -5.14 -0.31
N LYS A 50 -9.35 -6.03 -0.35
CA LYS A 50 -10.19 -6.31 0.82
C LYS A 50 -9.35 -6.80 2.01
N ASN A 51 -8.44 -7.74 1.77
CA ASN A 51 -7.53 -8.23 2.80
C ASN A 51 -6.65 -7.14 3.41
N ILE A 52 -6.15 -6.20 2.59
CA ILE A 52 -5.35 -5.05 3.06
C ILE A 52 -6.19 -4.15 3.98
N VAL A 53 -7.42 -3.83 3.59
CA VAL A 53 -8.32 -2.98 4.38
C VAL A 53 -8.66 -3.65 5.71
N GLU A 54 -9.00 -4.94 5.69
CA GLU A 54 -9.30 -5.73 6.89
C GLU A 54 -8.07 -5.83 7.82
N ALA A 55 -6.88 -6.07 7.26
CA ALA A 55 -5.64 -6.10 8.01
C ALA A 55 -5.33 -4.76 8.67
N ALA A 56 -5.39 -3.65 7.92
CA ALA A 56 -5.16 -2.31 8.43
C ALA A 56 -6.13 -1.98 9.59
N ALA A 57 -7.42 -2.31 9.42
CA ALA A 57 -8.43 -2.13 10.46
C ALA A 57 -8.11 -2.94 11.73
N SER A 58 -7.74 -4.22 11.58
CA SER A 58 -7.39 -5.09 12.71
C SER A 58 -6.17 -4.61 13.51
N LEU A 59 -5.22 -3.96 12.84
CA LEU A 59 -4.00 -3.40 13.42
C LEU A 59 -4.18 -1.99 14.00
N GLY A 60 -5.35 -1.39 13.79
CA GLY A 60 -5.63 0.02 14.10
C GLY A 60 -4.74 0.98 13.30
N VAL A 61 -4.34 0.59 12.09
CA VAL A 61 -3.54 1.42 11.18
C VAL A 61 -4.46 2.12 10.19
N VAL A 62 -4.18 3.39 9.95
CA VAL A 62 -4.80 4.18 8.90
C VAL A 62 -3.84 4.22 7.71
N ALA A 63 -4.15 3.44 6.66
CA ALA A 63 -3.48 3.54 5.37
C ALA A 63 -4.00 4.79 4.65
N LEU A 64 -3.21 5.87 4.67
CA LEU A 64 -3.69 7.21 4.32
C LEU A 64 -3.60 7.51 2.83
N GLN A 65 -2.55 7.01 2.16
CA GLN A 65 -2.19 7.44 0.83
C GLN A 65 -1.23 6.43 0.18
N MET A 66 -1.31 6.30 -1.14
CA MET A 66 -0.31 5.60 -1.93
C MET A 66 0.85 6.57 -2.24
N HIS A 67 2.07 6.13 -1.98
CA HIS A 67 3.26 6.78 -2.52
C HIS A 67 3.39 6.44 -4.00
N GLY A 68 3.63 7.46 -4.83
CA GLY A 68 3.91 7.25 -6.24
C GLY A 68 5.13 6.36 -6.46
N PRO A 69 5.29 5.80 -7.67
CA PRO A 69 6.42 4.96 -8.03
C PRO A 69 7.74 5.73 -7.84
N SER A 70 8.81 4.99 -7.60
CA SER A 70 10.15 5.51 -7.87
C SER A 70 10.31 5.86 -9.37
N LEU A 71 11.31 6.67 -9.71
CA LEU A 71 11.57 7.07 -11.11
C LEU A 71 11.76 5.87 -12.06
N GLU A 72 12.16 4.71 -11.52
CA GLU A 72 12.36 3.47 -12.27
C GLU A 72 11.03 2.84 -12.72
N TRP A 73 9.92 3.14 -12.05
CA TRP A 73 8.59 2.57 -12.32
C TRP A 73 7.63 3.55 -13.01
N THR A 74 8.12 4.73 -13.42
CA THR A 74 7.28 5.82 -13.93
C THR A 74 6.44 5.44 -15.16
N GLU A 75 6.98 4.62 -16.07
CA GLU A 75 6.22 4.13 -17.23
C GLU A 75 5.08 3.18 -16.82
N THR A 76 5.37 2.19 -15.98
CA THR A 76 4.38 1.22 -15.47
C THR A 76 3.25 1.91 -14.69
N TYR A 77 3.60 2.87 -13.84
CA TYR A 77 2.62 3.66 -13.09
C TYR A 77 1.67 4.46 -13.98
N SER A 78 2.20 5.03 -15.07
CA SER A 78 1.37 5.79 -16.01
C SER A 78 0.27 4.94 -16.67
N ILE A 79 0.49 3.62 -16.76
CA ILE A 79 -0.47 2.64 -17.28
C ILE A 79 -1.52 2.34 -16.22
N VAL A 80 -1.10 2.01 -14.99
CA VAL A 80 -2.01 1.66 -13.88
C VAL A 80 -2.93 2.82 -13.50
N CYS A 81 -2.42 4.05 -13.44
CA CYS A 81 -3.25 5.23 -13.12
C CYS A 81 -4.26 5.63 -14.21
N ARG A 82 -4.18 5.03 -15.40
CA ARG A 82 -5.16 5.23 -16.48
C ARG A 82 -6.30 4.20 -16.41
N ASP A 83 -6.19 3.19 -15.56
CA ASP A 83 -7.28 2.25 -15.31
C ASP A 83 -8.37 2.95 -14.47
N GLU A 84 -9.53 3.16 -15.08
CA GLU A 84 -10.67 3.82 -14.41
C GLU A 84 -11.23 3.01 -13.23
N THR A 85 -10.99 1.71 -13.19
CA THR A 85 -11.48 0.82 -12.12
C THR A 85 -10.79 1.15 -10.80
N ILE A 86 -9.47 1.39 -10.85
CA ILE A 86 -8.64 1.71 -9.69
C ILE A 86 -8.92 3.13 -9.19
N ARG A 87 -9.19 4.08 -10.11
CA ARG A 87 -9.50 5.48 -9.76
C ARG A 87 -10.79 5.67 -8.96
N ARG A 88 -11.70 4.70 -8.98
CA ARG A 88 -13.02 4.80 -8.34
C ARG A 88 -13.09 4.14 -6.96
N LEU A 89 -12.03 3.45 -6.53
CA LEU A 89 -11.85 2.91 -5.17
C LEU A 89 -11.36 4.00 -4.22
#